data_AF-A0A956JAJ6-F1
#
_entry.id   AF-A0A956JAJ6-F1
#
_cell.length_a   1.000
_cell.length_b   1.000
_cell.length_c   1.000
_cell.angle_alpha   90.00
_cell.angle_beta   90.00
_cell.angle_gamma   90.00
#
_symmetry.space_group_name_H-M   'P 1'
#
loop_
_entity.id
_entity.type
_entity.pdbx_description
1 polymer ?
#
loop_
_entity_poly.entity_id
_entity_poly.type
_entity_poly.pdbx_seq_one_letter_code
_entity_poly.pdbx_strand_id
1 'polypeptide(L)'
;MAMRPRALLAALLLAFACHRAAPAPLPPESPNPGGPAASPRASETELETETGRLAGLSPTLRRALDPDAFPPLPPIRPGSWRDRVHEPSQSFDDFSAERFQRPTPERETLVLLPLGSYPVELVVEEQRTVAVRTPELYELRGFVGAYFGLPVDVVTPMPLEPLEPLELPSRDRAGRRQYDAPALVDAFTPALPEHAYSMVVLLNRDLFFTPEQAYGFGYGTHRDRLAVMSFARLDPQATGELHGIAAEERIRLRAYKLLAHETAHTFGLRHCDHHACVMNGIADELELDQTPLHLCAVCLHKLLHATGVDPVARYRALARWYEEFGLVDEAAWVDGRLAAITGELPS
;
A
#
# COMPACT_ATOMS: atom_id res chain seq x y z
N MET A 1 -24.91 -2.22 -27.95
CA MET A 1 -25.93 -1.47 -27.19
C MET A 1 -25.27 -1.06 -25.88
N ALA A 2 -24.76 0.18 -25.81
CA ALA A 2 -23.91 0.63 -24.71
C ALA A 2 -24.69 0.68 -23.39
N MET A 3 -24.24 -0.08 -22.38
CA MET A 3 -24.75 0.04 -21.01
C MET A 3 -24.33 1.41 -20.48
N ARG A 4 -25.29 2.20 -20.02
CA ARG A 4 -25.03 3.51 -19.38
C ARG A 4 -24.22 3.30 -18.09
N PRO A 5 -23.32 4.22 -17.69
CA PRO A 5 -22.45 4.08 -16.50
C PRO A 5 -23.19 3.76 -15.19
N ARG A 6 -24.49 4.12 -15.09
CA ARG A 6 -25.36 3.75 -13.96
C ARG A 6 -25.61 2.24 -13.81
N ALA A 7 -25.52 1.45 -14.88
CA ALA A 7 -25.78 0.01 -14.85
C ALA A 7 -24.57 -0.81 -14.36
N LEU A 8 -23.35 -0.32 -14.61
CA LEU A 8 -22.11 -0.87 -14.04
C LEU A 8 -22.08 -0.68 -12.51
N LEU A 9 -22.50 0.51 -12.07
CA LEU A 9 -22.65 0.87 -10.66
C LEU A 9 -23.69 0.00 -9.92
N ALA A 10 -24.76 -0.40 -10.62
CA ALA A 10 -25.79 -1.28 -10.06
C ALA A 10 -25.33 -2.73 -9.90
N ALA A 11 -24.42 -3.22 -10.76
CA ALA A 11 -23.86 -4.56 -10.66
C ALA A 11 -22.89 -4.69 -9.47
N LEU A 12 -22.15 -3.62 -9.14
CA LEU A 12 -21.25 -3.54 -7.99
C LEU A 12 -21.94 -3.78 -6.64
N LEU A 13 -23.23 -3.44 -6.52
CA LEU A 13 -24.01 -3.59 -5.28
C LEU A 13 -24.43 -5.05 -4.99
N LEU A 14 -24.32 -5.97 -5.95
CA LEU A 14 -24.84 -7.35 -5.83
C LEU A 14 -23.79 -8.40 -5.41
N ALA A 15 -22.51 -8.01 -5.29
CA ALA A 15 -21.38 -8.95 -5.34
C ALA A 15 -20.70 -9.29 -3.99
N PHE A 16 -21.34 -9.02 -2.85
CA PHE A 16 -20.78 -9.26 -1.51
C PHE A 16 -21.32 -10.57 -0.87
N ALA A 17 -20.67 -11.71 -1.08
CA ALA A 17 -20.91 -12.94 -0.29
C ALA A 17 -19.71 -13.95 -0.24
N CYS A 18 -19.01 -13.99 0.90
CA CYS A 18 -18.46 -15.15 1.66
C CYS A 18 -17.68 -16.34 1.03
N HIS A 19 -16.40 -16.58 1.43
CA HIS A 19 -15.90 -17.65 2.37
C HIS A 19 -14.35 -17.84 2.43
N ARG A 20 -13.84 -18.48 3.51
CA ARG A 20 -12.43 -18.73 3.92
C ARG A 20 -12.10 -20.24 3.99
N ALA A 21 -10.83 -20.64 3.73
CA ALA A 21 -10.03 -21.64 4.49
C ALA A 21 -8.60 -21.79 3.89
N ALA A 22 -7.58 -22.03 4.74
CA ALA A 22 -6.14 -22.09 4.40
C ALA A 22 -5.47 -23.41 4.87
N PRO A 23 -4.33 -23.83 4.28
CA PRO A 23 -3.40 -24.80 4.88
C PRO A 23 -1.90 -24.40 4.88
N ALA A 24 -1.10 -25.19 5.62
CA ALA A 24 0.19 -24.90 6.29
C ALA A 24 1.50 -25.25 5.51
N PRO A 25 2.71 -24.85 6.02
CA PRO A 25 3.96 -24.71 5.24
C PRO A 25 5.11 -25.71 5.55
N LEU A 26 6.26 -25.57 4.85
CA LEU A 26 7.55 -26.28 5.02
C LEU A 26 8.77 -25.33 4.74
N PRO A 27 10.02 -25.67 5.15
CA PRO A 27 10.99 -24.74 5.78
C PRO A 27 12.15 -24.22 4.88
N PRO A 28 13.05 -23.33 5.40
CA PRO A 28 13.88 -22.40 4.61
C PRO A 28 15.40 -22.69 4.64
N GLU A 29 16.18 -21.99 3.79
CA GLU A 29 17.63 -21.77 3.94
C GLU A 29 18.06 -20.35 3.50
N SER A 30 19.29 -19.96 3.86
CA SER A 30 19.71 -18.68 4.46
C SER A 30 20.37 -17.61 3.55
N PRO A 31 20.58 -16.36 4.03
CA PRO A 31 20.91 -15.18 3.21
C PRO A 31 22.37 -14.70 3.33
N ASN A 32 22.81 -13.82 2.42
CA ASN A 32 24.05 -13.03 2.58
C ASN A 32 23.88 -11.57 2.05
N PRO A 33 24.53 -10.55 2.65
CA PRO A 33 24.12 -9.15 2.61
C PRO A 33 25.07 -8.22 1.81
N GLY A 34 24.65 -6.95 1.66
CA GLY A 34 25.57 -5.81 1.49
C GLY A 34 25.05 -4.66 0.63
N GLY A 35 24.50 -3.62 1.25
CA GLY A 35 24.15 -2.35 0.60
C GLY A 35 24.77 -1.14 1.33
N PRO A 36 25.20 -0.07 0.61
CA PRO A 36 26.02 1.02 1.15
C PRO A 36 25.22 2.17 1.84
N ALA A 37 25.97 3.06 2.49
CA ALA A 37 25.60 3.92 3.62
C ALA A 37 24.65 5.11 3.36
N ALA A 38 23.97 5.50 4.45
CA ALA A 38 22.86 6.46 4.54
C ALA A 38 23.26 7.95 4.49
N SER A 39 22.27 8.81 4.21
CA SER A 39 22.35 10.29 4.28
C SER A 39 22.46 10.81 5.73
N PRO A 40 22.84 12.09 5.95
CA PRO A 40 22.91 12.66 7.30
C PRO A 40 21.52 12.66 7.96
N ARG A 41 21.49 12.14 9.19
CA ARG A 41 20.29 11.94 10.01
C ARG A 41 19.81 13.29 10.56
N ALA A 42 18.50 13.53 10.55
CA ALA A 42 17.88 14.60 11.32
C ALA A 42 18.25 14.46 12.80
N SER A 43 18.30 15.58 13.55
CA SER A 43 18.67 15.53 14.97
C SER A 43 17.59 14.84 15.81
N GLU A 44 17.96 14.22 16.94
CA GLU A 44 17.04 13.54 17.86
C GLU A 44 15.84 14.42 18.25
N THR A 45 16.11 15.71 18.51
CA THR A 45 15.10 16.71 18.87
C THR A 45 14.15 17.06 17.72
N GLU A 46 14.64 17.02 16.48
CA GLU A 46 13.85 17.28 15.27
C GLU A 46 12.89 16.11 15.00
N LEU A 47 13.35 14.87 15.10
CA LEU A 47 12.52 13.68 14.90
C LEU A 47 11.44 13.50 15.99
N GLU A 48 11.76 13.84 17.23
CA GLU A 48 10.75 13.91 18.31
C GLU A 48 9.69 14.99 18.01
N THR A 49 10.09 16.12 17.44
CA THR A 49 9.17 17.19 17.05
C THR A 49 8.23 16.71 15.94
N GLU A 50 8.76 16.06 14.90
CA GLU A 50 7.98 15.55 13.77
C GLU A 50 7.04 14.40 14.15
N THR A 51 7.44 13.53 15.08
CA THR A 51 6.62 12.42 15.59
C THR A 51 5.49 12.92 16.50
N GLY A 52 5.58 14.16 16.98
CA GLY A 52 4.66 14.75 17.93
C GLY A 52 4.99 14.37 19.38
N ARG A 53 4.38 15.09 20.32
CA ARG A 53 4.69 14.94 21.75
C ARG A 53 4.36 13.53 22.26
N LEU A 54 5.40 12.75 22.55
CA LEU A 54 5.28 11.42 23.17
C LEU A 54 5.04 11.49 24.69
N ALA A 55 5.41 12.61 25.32
CA ALA A 55 5.20 12.83 26.74
C ALA A 55 3.69 12.83 27.07
N GLY A 56 3.28 11.96 28.00
CA GLY A 56 1.87 11.77 28.39
C GLY A 56 1.18 10.58 27.72
N LEU A 57 1.80 9.97 26.70
CA LEU A 57 1.33 8.70 26.15
C LEU A 57 1.65 7.53 27.09
N SER A 58 0.88 6.44 26.96
CA SER A 58 1.13 5.21 27.71
C SER A 58 2.56 4.69 27.44
N PRO A 59 3.19 3.95 28.39
CA PRO A 59 4.52 3.37 28.16
C PRO A 59 4.59 2.53 26.88
N THR A 60 3.52 1.78 26.56
CA THR A 60 3.41 1.00 25.33
C THR A 60 3.46 1.89 24.08
N LEU A 61 2.65 2.96 24.04
CA LEU A 61 2.64 3.89 22.91
C LEU A 61 3.99 4.61 22.75
N ARG A 62 4.62 5.04 23.86
CA ARG A 62 5.94 5.67 23.82
C ARG A 62 6.99 4.76 23.18
N ARG A 63 7.03 3.48 23.52
CA ARG A 63 7.96 2.50 22.91
C ARG A 63 7.60 2.18 21.46
N ALA A 64 6.30 2.14 21.13
CA ALA A 64 5.84 1.88 19.77
C ALA A 64 6.19 3.02 18.80
N LEU A 65 6.22 4.26 19.31
CA LEU A 65 6.46 5.48 18.55
C LEU A 65 7.87 6.06 18.77
N ASP A 66 8.78 5.30 19.38
CA ASP A 66 10.17 5.70 19.54
C ASP A 66 10.83 5.89 18.16
N PRO A 67 11.21 7.12 17.76
CA PRO A 67 11.78 7.39 16.45
C PRO A 67 13.12 6.67 16.22
N ASP A 68 13.89 6.40 17.27
CA ASP A 68 15.19 5.73 17.15
C ASP A 68 15.08 4.26 16.76
N ALA A 69 13.90 3.67 16.91
CA ALA A 69 13.63 2.31 16.50
C ALA A 69 13.39 2.15 14.99
N PHE A 70 13.40 3.24 14.22
CA PHE A 70 13.11 3.23 12.79
C PHE A 70 14.34 3.62 11.96
N PRO A 71 14.56 2.99 10.80
CA PRO A 71 15.69 3.30 9.95
C PRO A 71 15.64 4.76 9.44
N PRO A 72 16.79 5.45 9.40
CA PRO A 72 16.85 6.79 8.86
C PRO A 72 16.49 6.78 7.37
N LEU A 73 16.05 7.93 6.87
CA LEU A 73 15.73 8.08 5.46
C LEU A 73 16.99 7.89 4.59
N PRO A 74 16.92 7.13 3.48
CA PRO A 74 18.07 6.96 2.59
C PRO A 74 18.47 8.29 1.93
N PRO A 75 19.69 8.38 1.36
CA PRO A 75 20.10 9.55 0.60
C PRO A 75 19.22 9.76 -0.63
N ILE A 76 19.09 11.01 -1.05
CA ILE A 76 18.41 11.35 -2.31
C ILE A 76 19.29 10.85 -3.45
N ARG A 77 18.70 10.05 -4.33
CA ARG A 77 19.35 9.53 -5.53
C ARG A 77 18.91 10.37 -6.73
N PRO A 78 19.79 10.65 -7.71
CA PRO A 78 19.37 11.28 -8.96
C PRO A 78 18.23 10.50 -9.64
N GLY A 79 17.20 11.23 -10.04
CA GLY A 79 15.99 10.68 -10.66
C GLY A 79 15.03 9.95 -9.70
N SER A 80 15.30 9.92 -8.41
CA SER A 80 14.38 9.36 -7.42
C SER A 80 13.20 10.32 -7.16
N TRP A 81 12.16 9.86 -6.46
CA TRP A 81 10.98 10.68 -6.19
C TRP A 81 11.34 12.01 -5.53
N ARG A 82 12.14 11.97 -4.46
CA ARG A 82 12.56 13.16 -3.70
C ARG A 82 13.54 14.07 -4.46
N ASP A 83 14.14 13.60 -5.55
CA ASP A 83 14.93 14.44 -6.47
C ASP A 83 14.02 15.20 -7.44
N ARG A 84 12.90 14.59 -7.85
CA ARG A 84 12.01 15.11 -8.90
C ARG A 84 10.83 15.91 -8.37
N VAL A 85 10.32 15.54 -7.21
CA VAL A 85 9.06 16.05 -6.66
C VAL A 85 9.35 16.71 -5.32
N HIS A 86 8.99 17.99 -5.21
CA HIS A 86 9.06 18.73 -3.96
C HIS A 86 7.64 18.84 -3.38
N GLU A 87 7.41 18.13 -2.29
CA GLU A 87 6.13 18.11 -1.58
C GLU A 87 6.36 18.60 -0.14
N PRO A 88 5.40 19.30 0.46
CA PRO A 88 5.52 19.68 1.86
C PRO A 88 5.45 18.44 2.75
N SER A 89 6.44 18.30 3.64
CA SER A 89 6.44 17.32 4.72
C SER A 89 5.17 17.47 5.57
N GLN A 90 4.81 16.40 6.28
CA GLN A 90 3.67 16.41 7.20
C GLN A 90 4.15 15.82 8.53
N SER A 91 4.23 16.64 9.57
CA SER A 91 4.46 16.16 10.94
C SER A 91 3.22 15.43 11.47
N PHE A 92 3.30 14.82 12.66
CA PHE A 92 2.11 14.36 13.37
C PHE A 92 1.18 15.52 13.75
N ASP A 93 1.75 16.64 14.21
CA ASP A 93 0.97 17.79 14.65
C ASP A 93 0.19 18.41 13.47
N ASP A 94 0.81 18.54 12.29
CA ASP A 94 0.15 18.97 11.05
C ASP A 94 -1.02 18.05 10.70
N PHE A 95 -0.77 16.74 10.70
CA PHE A 95 -1.79 15.74 10.42
C PHE A 95 -2.96 15.81 11.41
N SER A 96 -2.68 16.01 12.70
CA SER A 96 -3.70 16.06 13.74
C SER A 96 -4.56 17.34 13.69
N ALA A 97 -3.99 18.43 13.17
CA ALA A 97 -4.68 19.71 13.00
C ALA A 97 -5.57 19.74 11.76
N GLU A 98 -5.24 18.93 10.74
CA GLU A 98 -6.05 18.74 9.56
C GLU A 98 -7.35 17.96 9.86
N ARG A 99 -8.43 18.28 9.12
CA ARG A 99 -9.72 17.60 9.26
C ARG A 99 -9.83 16.43 8.29
N PHE A 100 -9.37 15.26 8.71
CA PHE A 100 -9.56 14.01 7.99
C PHE A 100 -10.82 13.27 8.44
N GLN A 101 -11.45 12.52 7.54
CA GLN A 101 -12.44 11.53 7.93
C GLN A 101 -11.74 10.41 8.71
N ARG A 102 -12.44 9.82 9.68
CA ARG A 102 -11.93 8.68 10.47
C ARG A 102 -12.92 7.53 10.36
N PRO A 103 -12.45 6.28 10.49
CA PRO A 103 -13.32 5.15 10.69
C PRO A 103 -14.30 5.42 11.85
N THR A 104 -15.55 5.08 11.62
CA THR A 104 -16.63 5.12 12.61
C THR A 104 -17.27 3.73 12.67
N PRO A 105 -17.99 3.36 13.75
CA PRO A 105 -18.67 2.07 13.79
C PRO A 105 -19.60 1.82 12.60
N GLU A 106 -20.17 2.87 12.01
CA GLU A 106 -21.02 2.79 10.82
C GLU A 106 -20.22 2.70 9.51
N ARG A 107 -18.94 3.10 9.52
CA ARG A 107 -18.06 3.23 8.36
C ARG A 107 -16.61 2.89 8.72
N GLU A 108 -16.35 1.62 9.00
CA GLU A 108 -15.02 1.12 9.40
C GLU A 108 -14.38 0.15 8.41
N THR A 109 -15.12 -0.26 7.37
CA THR A 109 -14.64 -1.28 6.43
C THR A 109 -13.77 -0.70 5.34
N LEU A 110 -12.61 -1.31 5.10
CA LEU A 110 -11.79 -1.06 3.91
C LEU A 110 -12.27 -1.99 2.80
N VAL A 111 -12.52 -1.46 1.60
CA VAL A 111 -13.01 -2.25 0.47
C VAL A 111 -11.92 -2.38 -0.58
N LEU A 112 -11.66 -3.59 -1.05
CA LEU A 112 -10.85 -3.84 -2.23
C LEU A 112 -11.79 -4.11 -3.41
N LEU A 113 -11.65 -3.32 -4.47
CA LEU A 113 -12.38 -3.49 -5.72
C LEU A 113 -11.44 -4.05 -6.80
N PRO A 114 -11.37 -5.38 -6.97
CA PRO A 114 -10.59 -6.00 -8.03
C PRO A 114 -11.25 -5.85 -9.39
N LEU A 115 -10.50 -5.25 -10.31
CA LEU A 115 -10.80 -5.19 -11.73
C LEU A 115 -9.82 -6.06 -12.51
N GLY A 116 -10.33 -6.89 -13.42
CA GLY A 116 -9.55 -7.85 -14.18
C GLY A 116 -9.50 -9.23 -13.55
N SER A 117 -8.51 -10.02 -13.95
CA SER A 117 -8.33 -11.40 -13.48
C SER A 117 -7.20 -11.51 -12.46
N TYR A 118 -7.39 -12.38 -11.47
CA TYR A 118 -6.45 -12.67 -10.39
C TYR A 118 -6.33 -14.20 -10.25
N PRO A 119 -5.14 -14.73 -9.93
CA PRO A 119 -3.89 -14.02 -9.67
C PRO A 119 -3.13 -13.61 -10.95
N VAL A 120 -3.57 -14.05 -12.13
CA VAL A 120 -2.92 -13.75 -13.41
C VAL A 120 -3.93 -13.22 -14.43
N GLU A 121 -3.55 -12.17 -15.14
CA GLU A 121 -4.29 -11.66 -16.30
C GLU A 121 -3.37 -11.54 -17.52
N LEU A 122 -3.87 -11.93 -18.69
CA LEU A 122 -3.20 -11.68 -19.96
C LEU A 122 -3.67 -10.33 -20.52
N VAL A 123 -2.76 -9.37 -20.55
CA VAL A 123 -3.01 -8.02 -21.02
C VAL A 123 -2.47 -7.88 -22.43
N VAL A 124 -3.36 -7.59 -23.37
CA VAL A 124 -2.98 -7.31 -24.76
C VAL A 124 -2.55 -5.86 -24.85
N GLU A 125 -1.26 -5.66 -25.14
CA GLU A 125 -0.65 -4.39 -25.50
C GLU A 125 -0.42 -4.36 -27.02
N GLU A 126 -0.10 -3.21 -27.61
CA GLU A 126 -0.10 -3.01 -29.06
C GLU A 126 0.60 -4.12 -29.85
N GLN A 127 1.79 -4.55 -29.42
CA GLN A 127 2.62 -5.54 -30.12
C GLN A 127 2.90 -6.80 -29.32
N ARG A 128 2.30 -6.95 -28.12
CA ARG A 128 2.59 -8.10 -27.25
C ARG A 128 1.46 -8.39 -26.28
N THR A 129 1.37 -9.63 -25.85
CA THR A 129 0.56 -10.02 -24.70
C THR A 129 1.48 -10.16 -23.48
N VAL A 130 1.17 -9.44 -22.40
CA VAL A 130 1.91 -9.47 -21.15
C VAL A 130 1.08 -10.21 -20.10
N ALA A 131 1.68 -11.18 -19.42
CA ALA A 131 1.07 -11.78 -18.23
C ALA A 131 1.34 -10.85 -17.04
N VAL A 132 0.30 -10.25 -16.48
CA VAL A 132 0.37 -9.52 -15.22
C VAL A 132 0.06 -10.50 -14.10
N ARG A 133 1.01 -10.66 -13.18
CA ARG A 133 0.91 -11.55 -12.02
C ARG A 133 0.68 -10.72 -10.77
N THR A 134 -0.16 -11.24 -9.88
CA THR A 134 -0.62 -10.58 -8.65
C THR A 134 -0.68 -11.62 -7.52
N PRO A 135 -0.63 -11.20 -6.24
CA PRO A 135 -1.04 -12.06 -5.14
C PRO A 135 -2.52 -12.41 -5.24
N GLU A 136 -2.91 -13.51 -4.60
CA GLU A 136 -4.33 -13.87 -4.54
C GLU A 136 -5.13 -12.82 -3.74
N LEU A 137 -6.41 -12.66 -4.07
CA LEU A 137 -7.25 -11.64 -3.43
C LEU A 137 -7.42 -11.86 -1.92
N TYR A 138 -7.40 -13.12 -1.47
CA TYR A 138 -7.44 -13.43 -0.05
C TYR A 138 -6.14 -12.98 0.66
N GLU A 139 -5.01 -13.01 -0.04
CA GLU A 139 -3.72 -12.51 0.47
C GLU A 139 -3.79 -11.00 0.68
N LEU A 140 -4.22 -10.26 -0.34
CA LEU A 140 -4.37 -8.80 -0.28
C LEU A 140 -5.34 -8.39 0.84
N ARG A 141 -6.48 -9.08 0.95
CA ARG A 141 -7.48 -8.83 2.00
C ARG A 141 -6.90 -9.02 3.40
N GLY A 142 -6.26 -10.16 3.66
CA GLY A 142 -5.75 -10.47 4.98
C GLY A 142 -4.58 -9.57 5.37
N PHE A 143 -3.71 -9.23 4.41
CA PHE A 143 -2.64 -8.25 4.60
C PHE A 143 -3.20 -6.89 5.03
N VAL A 144 -4.15 -6.32 4.29
CA VAL A 144 -4.75 -5.01 4.61
C VAL A 144 -5.43 -5.06 5.98
N GLY A 145 -6.13 -6.15 6.30
CA GLY A 145 -6.78 -6.31 7.60
C GLY A 145 -5.78 -6.32 8.76
N ALA A 146 -4.67 -7.05 8.60
CA ALA A 146 -3.59 -7.07 9.59
C ALA A 146 -2.87 -5.70 9.68
N TYR A 147 -2.66 -5.05 8.54
CA TYR A 147 -1.90 -3.79 8.45
C TYR A 147 -2.64 -2.59 9.00
N PHE A 148 -3.95 -2.50 8.81
CA PHE A 148 -4.73 -1.36 9.30
C PHE A 148 -5.52 -1.66 10.57
N GLY A 149 -5.68 -2.95 10.92
CA GLY A 149 -6.47 -3.40 12.06
C GLY A 149 -7.97 -3.16 11.90
N LEU A 150 -8.44 -3.09 10.65
CA LEU A 150 -9.83 -2.80 10.29
C LEU A 150 -10.44 -3.95 9.49
N PRO A 151 -11.78 -4.11 9.48
CA PRO A 151 -12.45 -5.06 8.61
C PRO A 151 -12.15 -4.78 7.14
N VAL A 152 -11.95 -5.84 6.35
CA VAL A 152 -11.72 -5.73 4.91
C VAL A 152 -12.69 -6.60 4.13
N ASP A 153 -13.39 -5.97 3.20
CA ASP A 153 -14.22 -6.63 2.20
C ASP A 153 -13.54 -6.61 0.83
N VAL A 154 -13.79 -7.65 0.05
CA VAL A 154 -13.35 -7.73 -1.35
C VAL A 154 -14.61 -7.85 -2.20
N VAL A 155 -14.79 -6.93 -3.13
CA VAL A 155 -15.87 -7.02 -4.12
C VAL A 155 -15.57 -8.20 -5.04
N THR A 156 -16.59 -8.94 -5.46
CA THR A 156 -16.40 -9.99 -6.49
C THR A 156 -15.68 -9.38 -7.69
N PRO A 157 -14.60 -10.02 -8.20
CA PRO A 157 -13.85 -9.52 -9.33
C PRO A 157 -14.74 -9.24 -10.52
N MET A 158 -14.62 -8.02 -11.03
CA MET A 158 -15.26 -7.65 -12.28
C MET A 158 -14.24 -7.80 -13.41
N PRO A 159 -14.60 -8.41 -14.55
CA PRO A 159 -13.77 -8.34 -15.73
C PRO A 159 -13.43 -6.86 -16.02
N LEU A 160 -12.20 -6.59 -16.49
CA LEU A 160 -11.85 -5.22 -16.87
C LEU A 160 -12.60 -4.77 -18.13
N GLU A 161 -13.07 -5.69 -18.96
CA GLU A 161 -14.14 -5.45 -19.93
C GLU A 161 -15.47 -5.54 -19.18
N PRO A 162 -15.84 -4.48 -18.43
CA PRO A 162 -16.55 -3.36 -19.05
C PRO A 162 -16.04 -1.94 -18.70
N LEU A 163 -14.73 -1.70 -18.53
CA LEU A 163 -14.18 -0.34 -18.45
C LEU A 163 -14.23 0.41 -19.78
N GLU A 164 -14.28 -0.28 -20.92
CA GLU A 164 -14.41 0.34 -22.24
C GLU A 164 -15.60 1.34 -22.30
N PRO A 165 -16.81 1.01 -21.77
CA PRO A 165 -17.90 1.96 -21.60
C PRO A 165 -17.60 3.24 -20.81
N LEU A 166 -16.57 3.28 -19.97
CA LEU A 166 -16.26 4.45 -19.13
C LEU A 166 -15.51 5.54 -19.88
N GLU A 167 -14.99 5.25 -21.10
CA GLU A 167 -14.23 6.20 -21.93
C GLU A 167 -13.17 6.98 -21.13
N LEU A 168 -12.44 6.27 -20.26
CA LEU A 168 -11.47 6.87 -19.36
C LEU A 168 -10.30 7.50 -20.16
N PRO A 169 -9.81 8.68 -19.75
CA PRO A 169 -8.61 9.26 -20.31
C PRO A 169 -7.45 8.26 -20.26
N SER A 170 -6.82 8.07 -21.41
CA SER A 170 -5.72 7.13 -21.58
C SER A 170 -4.71 7.67 -22.59
N ARG A 171 -3.51 7.11 -22.55
CA ARG A 171 -2.44 7.42 -23.50
C ARG A 171 -1.65 6.16 -23.82
N ASP A 172 -1.08 6.11 -25.01
CA ASP A 172 -0.15 5.05 -25.39
C ASP A 172 1.28 5.57 -25.23
N ARG A 173 2.08 4.89 -24.41
CA ARG A 173 3.48 5.25 -24.14
C ARG A 173 4.34 4.00 -24.11
N ALA A 174 5.39 3.98 -24.93
CA ALA A 174 6.30 2.85 -25.06
C ALA A 174 5.56 1.51 -25.32
N GLY A 175 4.53 1.54 -26.17
CA GLY A 175 3.72 0.37 -26.53
C GLY A 175 2.76 -0.12 -25.43
N ARG A 176 2.63 0.61 -24.32
CA ARG A 176 1.67 0.32 -23.23
C ARG A 176 0.55 1.36 -23.23
N ARG A 177 -0.69 0.90 -23.15
CA ARG A 177 -1.83 1.77 -22.83
C ARG A 177 -1.85 2.05 -21.33
N GLN A 178 -1.80 3.33 -20.97
CA GLN A 178 -1.84 3.82 -19.61
C GLN A 178 -3.14 4.58 -19.36
N TYR A 179 -3.73 4.42 -18.19
CA TYR A 179 -4.96 5.12 -17.78
C TYR A 179 -4.66 6.22 -16.79
N ASP A 180 -5.42 7.30 -16.87
CA ASP A 180 -5.36 8.41 -15.93
C ASP A 180 -5.92 7.97 -14.57
N ALA A 181 -5.05 7.92 -13.56
CA ALA A 181 -5.36 7.44 -12.23
C ALA A 181 -6.35 8.36 -11.47
N PRO A 182 -6.20 9.70 -11.49
CA PRO A 182 -7.25 10.61 -11.01
C PRO A 182 -8.62 10.38 -11.66
N ALA A 183 -8.68 10.22 -12.98
CA ALA A 183 -9.95 9.97 -13.67
C ALA A 183 -10.59 8.62 -13.28
N LEU A 184 -9.78 7.60 -12.99
CA LEU A 184 -10.25 6.33 -12.42
C LEU A 184 -10.87 6.54 -11.03
N VAL A 185 -10.22 7.30 -10.16
CA VAL A 185 -10.79 7.63 -8.83
C VAL A 185 -12.14 8.33 -8.98
N ASP A 186 -12.23 9.34 -9.84
CA ASP A 186 -13.49 10.07 -10.08
C ASP A 186 -14.59 9.13 -10.60
N ALA A 187 -14.26 8.24 -11.54
CA ALA A 187 -15.21 7.30 -12.12
C ALA A 187 -15.76 6.27 -11.11
N PHE A 188 -14.93 5.84 -10.16
CA PHE A 188 -15.31 4.83 -9.15
C PHE A 188 -15.79 5.42 -7.82
N THR A 189 -15.66 6.73 -7.60
CA THR A 189 -16.17 7.39 -6.39
C THR A 189 -17.65 7.08 -6.09
N PRO A 190 -18.57 7.06 -7.08
CA PRO A 190 -19.97 6.71 -6.83
C PRO A 190 -20.20 5.25 -6.41
N ALA A 191 -19.21 4.37 -6.57
CA ALA A 191 -19.30 2.94 -6.22
C ALA A 191 -18.86 2.65 -4.78
N LEU A 192 -18.30 3.64 -4.07
CA LEU A 192 -17.86 3.46 -2.69
C LEU A 192 -19.06 3.08 -1.80
N PRO A 193 -19.06 1.89 -1.17
CA PRO A 193 -20.19 1.47 -0.35
C PRO A 193 -20.43 2.40 0.85
N GLU A 194 -21.67 2.53 1.29
CA GLU A 194 -22.02 3.43 2.40
C GLU A 194 -21.29 3.07 3.70
N HIS A 195 -21.16 1.76 3.99
CA HIS A 195 -20.47 1.19 5.14
C HIS A 195 -18.94 1.21 5.02
N ALA A 196 -18.41 1.55 3.85
CA ALA A 196 -16.98 1.59 3.65
C ALA A 196 -16.39 2.89 4.20
N TYR A 197 -15.33 2.75 5.00
CA TYR A 197 -14.42 3.85 5.28
C TYR A 197 -13.73 4.31 3.99
N SER A 198 -13.09 3.40 3.26
CA SER A 198 -12.43 3.70 1.99
C SER A 198 -12.46 2.52 1.04
N MET A 199 -12.14 2.76 -0.23
CA MET A 199 -12.05 1.73 -1.26
C MET A 199 -10.77 1.87 -2.08
N VAL A 200 -10.07 0.76 -2.30
CA VAL A 200 -8.93 0.69 -3.21
C VAL A 200 -9.32 -0.10 -4.45
N VAL A 201 -9.24 0.55 -5.61
CA VAL A 201 -9.45 -0.07 -6.92
C VAL A 201 -8.14 -0.73 -7.35
N LEU A 202 -8.19 -2.05 -7.54
CA LEU A 202 -7.06 -2.89 -7.89
C LEU A 202 -7.15 -3.24 -9.38
N LEU A 203 -6.11 -2.98 -10.17
CA LEU A 203 -6.15 -3.26 -11.61
C LEU A 203 -4.82 -3.70 -12.22
N ASN A 204 -4.93 -4.42 -13.33
CA ASN A 204 -3.78 -4.93 -14.10
C ASN A 204 -3.49 -4.07 -15.35
N ARG A 205 -3.72 -2.76 -15.30
CA ARG A 205 -3.38 -1.82 -16.38
C ARG A 205 -2.45 -0.74 -15.87
N ASP A 206 -1.58 -0.28 -16.74
CA ASP A 206 -0.59 0.75 -16.43
C ASP A 206 -1.28 2.09 -16.15
N LEU A 207 -0.68 2.91 -15.28
CA LEU A 207 -1.28 4.17 -14.83
C LEU A 207 -0.37 5.37 -15.12
N PHE A 208 -0.96 6.56 -15.12
CA PHE A 208 -0.26 7.83 -15.00
C PHE A 208 -1.14 8.84 -14.26
N PHE A 209 -0.55 9.90 -13.72
CA PHE A 209 -1.34 10.99 -13.11
C PHE A 209 -0.82 12.40 -13.46
N THR A 210 0.40 12.51 -14.00
CA THR A 210 0.82 13.75 -14.68
C THR A 210 1.31 13.49 -16.11
N PRO A 211 1.26 14.49 -17.01
CA PRO A 211 1.76 14.37 -18.37
C PRO A 211 3.25 13.99 -18.44
N GLU A 212 4.07 14.50 -17.51
CA GLU A 212 5.53 14.38 -17.53
C GLU A 212 6.00 12.99 -17.08
N GLN A 213 5.31 12.39 -16.10
CA GLN A 213 5.66 11.09 -15.53
C GLN A 213 5.65 9.97 -16.55
N ALA A 214 6.59 9.02 -16.43
CA ALA A 214 6.61 7.83 -17.28
C ALA A 214 5.40 6.92 -17.03
N TYR A 215 5.07 6.68 -15.76
CA TYR A 215 3.95 5.89 -15.26
C TYR A 215 3.73 6.22 -13.78
N GLY A 216 2.64 5.71 -13.21
CA GLY A 216 2.39 5.66 -11.78
C GLY A 216 2.11 4.23 -11.32
N PHE A 217 2.41 3.93 -10.06
CA PHE A 217 2.03 2.66 -9.43
C PHE A 217 0.63 2.70 -8.84
N GLY A 218 0.21 3.86 -8.37
CA GLY A 218 -1.09 4.10 -7.79
C GLY A 218 -1.35 5.60 -7.62
N TYR A 219 -2.53 5.90 -7.08
CA TYR A 219 -2.94 7.25 -6.72
C TYR A 219 -4.04 7.17 -5.66
N GLY A 220 -3.85 7.87 -4.54
CA GLY A 220 -4.79 7.89 -3.42
C GLY A 220 -5.18 9.28 -2.96
N THR A 221 -6.44 9.44 -2.55
CA THR A 221 -6.97 10.69 -2.00
C THR A 221 -7.82 10.41 -0.75
N HIS A 222 -7.54 11.14 0.33
CA HIS A 222 -8.33 11.08 1.56
C HIS A 222 -9.69 11.78 1.44
N ARG A 223 -9.82 12.76 0.53
CA ARG A 223 -11.04 13.55 0.38
C ARG A 223 -12.18 12.68 -0.12
N ASP A 224 -11.88 11.87 -1.11
CA ASP A 224 -12.84 10.98 -1.75
C ASP A 224 -12.87 9.61 -1.07
N ARG A 225 -11.81 9.29 -0.30
CA ARG A 225 -11.58 8.00 0.39
C ARG A 225 -11.44 6.85 -0.61
N LEU A 226 -10.81 7.16 -1.72
CA LEU A 226 -10.49 6.21 -2.78
C LEU A 226 -9.00 6.23 -3.06
N ALA A 227 -8.50 5.07 -3.44
CA ALA A 227 -7.23 4.94 -4.12
C ALA A 227 -7.34 3.97 -5.29
N VAL A 228 -6.39 4.07 -6.22
CA VAL A 228 -6.20 3.10 -7.31
C VAL A 228 -4.78 2.57 -7.21
N MET A 229 -4.59 1.28 -7.48
CA MET A 229 -3.29 0.61 -7.48
C MET A 229 -3.17 -0.33 -8.67
N SER A 230 -2.03 -0.24 -9.38
CA SER A 230 -1.72 -1.08 -10.53
C SER A 230 -0.70 -2.17 -10.23
N PHE A 231 -0.97 -3.37 -10.74
CA PHE A 231 -0.01 -4.47 -10.74
C PHE A 231 0.87 -4.55 -12.00
N ALA A 232 0.62 -3.71 -13.00
CA ALA A 232 1.16 -3.88 -14.36
C ALA A 232 2.70 -3.83 -14.45
N ARG A 233 3.36 -3.33 -13.40
CA ARG A 233 4.82 -3.14 -13.33
C ARG A 233 5.49 -3.85 -12.16
N LEU A 234 4.78 -4.74 -11.46
CA LEU A 234 5.33 -5.39 -10.26
C LEU A 234 6.17 -6.63 -10.59
N ASP A 235 5.96 -7.24 -11.76
CA ASP A 235 6.65 -8.47 -12.15
C ASP A 235 8.10 -8.19 -12.62
N PRO A 236 9.13 -8.60 -11.84
CA PRO A 236 10.54 -8.42 -12.24
C PRO A 236 10.94 -9.31 -13.43
N GLN A 237 10.13 -10.30 -13.81
CA GLN A 237 10.38 -11.08 -15.03
C GLN A 237 10.21 -10.21 -16.29
N ALA A 238 9.38 -9.16 -16.22
CA ALA A 238 9.20 -8.24 -17.33
C ALA A 238 10.48 -7.43 -17.64
N THR A 239 11.36 -7.27 -16.66
CA THR A 239 12.69 -6.63 -16.79
C THR A 239 13.83 -7.65 -16.90
N GLY A 240 13.54 -8.95 -16.78
CA GLY A 240 14.52 -10.04 -16.84
C GLY A 240 15.40 -10.17 -15.60
N GLU A 241 15.00 -9.58 -14.46
CA GLU A 241 15.80 -9.52 -13.23
C GLU A 241 15.72 -10.79 -12.39
N LEU A 242 14.53 -11.36 -12.24
CA LEU A 242 14.24 -12.51 -11.38
C LEU A 242 13.22 -13.42 -12.05
N HIS A 243 13.23 -14.71 -11.71
CA HIS A 243 12.30 -15.71 -12.24
C HIS A 243 11.82 -16.68 -11.13
N GLY A 244 10.73 -17.41 -11.40
CA GLY A 244 10.20 -18.43 -10.50
C GLY A 244 9.78 -17.86 -9.14
N ILE A 245 10.05 -18.61 -8.07
CA ILE A 245 9.63 -18.29 -6.69
C ILE A 245 10.12 -16.89 -6.27
N ALA A 246 11.37 -16.55 -6.57
CA ALA A 246 11.93 -15.25 -6.21
C ALA A 246 11.20 -14.08 -6.89
N ALA A 247 10.67 -14.29 -8.10
CA ALA A 247 9.84 -13.28 -8.77
C ALA A 247 8.46 -13.17 -8.10
N GLU A 248 7.85 -14.29 -7.73
CA GLU A 248 6.55 -14.32 -7.03
C GLU A 248 6.63 -13.64 -5.65
N GLU A 249 7.69 -13.91 -4.89
CA GLU A 249 7.97 -13.22 -3.62
C GLU A 249 8.16 -11.71 -3.81
N ARG A 250 8.88 -11.31 -4.87
CA ARG A 250 9.07 -9.90 -5.21
C ARG A 250 7.75 -9.22 -5.58
N ILE A 251 6.92 -9.87 -6.40
CA ILE A 251 5.59 -9.37 -6.77
C ILE A 251 4.74 -9.18 -5.52
N ARG A 252 4.73 -10.16 -4.61
CA ARG A 252 3.97 -10.08 -3.35
C ARG A 252 4.42 -8.92 -2.49
N LEU A 253 5.72 -8.79 -2.25
CA LEU A 253 6.26 -7.73 -1.43
C LEU A 253 5.98 -6.34 -2.04
N ARG A 254 6.19 -6.18 -3.35
CA ARG A 254 5.86 -4.94 -4.09
C ARG A 254 4.37 -4.61 -3.97
N ALA A 255 3.50 -5.61 -4.13
CA ALA A 255 2.06 -5.44 -4.01
C ALA A 255 1.64 -5.01 -2.60
N TYR A 256 2.19 -5.63 -1.56
CA TYR A 256 1.90 -5.26 -0.17
C TYR A 256 2.36 -3.83 0.15
N LYS A 257 3.57 -3.44 -0.30
CA LYS A 257 4.08 -2.07 -0.11
C LYS A 257 3.15 -1.03 -0.73
N LEU A 258 2.81 -1.21 -2.01
CA LEU A 258 1.92 -0.28 -2.71
C LEU A 258 0.51 -0.29 -2.13
N LEU A 259 -0.03 -1.46 -1.78
CA LEU A 259 -1.37 -1.54 -1.21
C LEU A 259 -1.43 -0.83 0.15
N ALA A 260 -0.42 -0.99 1.00
CA ALA A 260 -0.31 -0.24 2.25
C ALA A 260 -0.17 1.26 1.99
N HIS A 261 0.67 1.66 1.03
CA HIS A 261 0.91 3.05 0.65
C HIS A 261 -0.36 3.75 0.18
N GLU A 262 -1.03 3.20 -0.83
CA GLU A 262 -2.24 3.77 -1.42
C GLU A 262 -3.42 3.76 -0.44
N THR A 263 -3.56 2.70 0.36
CA THR A 263 -4.59 2.65 1.40
C THR A 263 -4.33 3.72 2.47
N ALA A 264 -3.07 3.94 2.87
CA ALA A 264 -2.71 4.96 3.86
C ALA A 264 -3.00 6.39 3.37
N HIS A 265 -2.88 6.68 2.07
CA HIS A 265 -3.35 7.95 1.51
C HIS A 265 -4.84 8.21 1.77
N THR A 266 -5.69 7.17 1.83
CA THR A 266 -7.12 7.32 2.16
C THR A 266 -7.37 7.76 3.61
N PHE A 267 -6.37 7.67 4.48
CA PHE A 267 -6.39 8.18 5.86
C PHE A 267 -5.80 9.58 6.01
N GLY A 268 -5.34 10.21 4.93
CA GLY A 268 -4.73 11.54 4.94
C GLY A 268 -3.21 11.54 5.17
N LEU A 269 -2.58 10.36 5.22
CA LEU A 269 -1.11 10.27 5.27
C LEU A 269 -0.56 10.71 3.92
N ARG A 270 0.27 11.75 3.91
CA ARG A 270 1.03 12.17 2.71
C ARG A 270 2.32 11.35 2.57
N HIS A 271 3.04 11.58 1.48
CA HIS A 271 4.41 11.06 1.37
C HIS A 271 5.25 11.48 2.59
N CYS A 272 6.06 10.56 3.07
CA CYS A 272 6.92 10.72 4.23
C CYS A 272 8.36 10.95 3.78
N ASP A 273 9.00 11.93 4.37
CA ASP A 273 10.39 12.31 4.17
C ASP A 273 11.14 12.44 5.52
N HIS A 274 10.61 11.83 6.58
CA HIS A 274 11.23 11.84 7.91
C HIS A 274 12.16 10.64 8.15
N HIS A 275 11.77 9.47 7.64
CA HIS A 275 12.43 8.17 7.86
C HIS A 275 12.20 7.25 6.66
N ALA A 276 12.96 6.15 6.58
CA ALA A 276 12.57 5.05 5.72
C ALA A 276 11.19 4.52 6.18
N CYS A 277 10.22 4.57 5.27
CA CYS A 277 8.81 4.37 5.55
C CYS A 277 8.09 3.88 4.30
N VAL A 278 7.08 3.02 4.44
CA VAL A 278 6.22 2.62 3.31
C VAL A 278 5.59 3.82 2.61
N MET A 279 5.42 4.94 3.31
CA MET A 279 4.90 6.20 2.76
C MET A 279 5.97 7.05 2.05
N ASN A 280 7.22 6.60 1.89
CA ASN A 280 8.15 7.34 1.03
C ASN A 280 7.62 7.36 -0.40
N GLY A 281 7.78 8.48 -1.11
CA GLY A 281 7.39 8.56 -2.51
C GLY A 281 8.25 7.65 -3.38
N ILE A 282 7.64 7.04 -4.40
CA ILE A 282 8.22 5.99 -5.23
C ILE A 282 8.16 6.41 -6.69
N ALA A 283 9.31 6.66 -7.33
CA ALA A 283 9.35 7.03 -8.75
C ALA A 283 9.53 5.84 -9.70
N ASP A 284 10.12 4.75 -9.22
CA ASP A 284 10.49 3.58 -10.02
C ASP A 284 10.51 2.29 -9.18
N GLU A 285 10.67 1.15 -9.85
CA GLU A 285 10.68 -0.19 -9.25
C GLU A 285 11.86 -0.39 -8.28
N LEU A 286 12.97 0.32 -8.51
CA LEU A 286 14.13 0.29 -7.62
C LEU A 286 13.82 0.99 -6.30
N GLU A 287 13.20 2.19 -6.33
CA GLU A 287 12.72 2.84 -5.11
C GLU A 287 11.65 2.00 -4.40
N LEU A 288 10.76 1.33 -5.14
CA LEU A 288 9.76 0.43 -4.56
C LEU A 288 10.44 -0.74 -3.81
N ASP A 289 11.48 -1.34 -4.39
CA ASP A 289 12.21 -2.43 -3.76
C ASP A 289 12.97 -1.97 -2.51
N GLN A 290 13.52 -0.76 -2.52
CA GLN A 290 14.26 -0.16 -1.40
C GLN A 290 13.35 0.35 -0.27
N THR A 291 12.10 0.70 -0.59
CA THR A 291 11.12 1.19 0.39
C THR A 291 10.76 0.08 1.38
N PRO A 292 10.78 0.29 2.70
CA PRO A 292 10.37 -0.74 3.66
C PRO A 292 8.85 -0.97 3.62
N LEU A 293 8.38 -2.14 4.06
CA LEU A 293 6.93 -2.39 4.18
C LEU A 293 6.30 -1.71 5.40
N HIS A 294 7.10 -1.29 6.39
CA HIS A 294 6.61 -0.72 7.64
C HIS A 294 6.47 0.82 7.60
N LEU A 295 5.55 1.34 8.42
CA LEU A 295 5.45 2.77 8.72
C LEU A 295 6.57 3.17 9.69
N CYS A 296 7.12 4.37 9.53
CA CYS A 296 7.98 4.98 10.55
C CYS A 296 7.18 5.49 11.76
N ALA A 297 7.85 5.93 12.82
CA ALA A 297 7.21 6.48 14.03
C ALA A 297 6.15 7.55 13.72
N VAL A 298 6.47 8.52 12.86
CA VAL A 298 5.56 9.62 12.47
C VAL A 298 4.29 9.06 11.82
N CYS A 299 4.45 8.23 10.78
CA CYS A 299 3.29 7.71 10.03
C CYS A 299 2.51 6.65 10.81
N LEU A 300 3.18 5.89 11.68
CA LEU A 300 2.53 5.00 12.63
C LEU A 300 1.67 5.81 13.60
N HIS A 301 2.17 6.91 14.17
CA HIS A 301 1.39 7.75 15.08
C HIS A 301 0.13 8.29 14.39
N LYS A 302 0.26 8.78 13.14
CA LYS A 302 -0.87 9.22 12.32
C LYS A 302 -1.89 8.10 12.11
N LEU A 303 -1.44 6.90 11.75
CA LEU A 303 -2.32 5.75 11.56
C LEU A 303 -3.05 5.38 12.86
N LEU A 304 -2.34 5.22 13.98
CA LEU A 304 -2.94 4.88 15.27
C LEU A 304 -3.95 5.96 15.70
N HIS A 305 -3.66 7.23 15.43
CA HIS A 305 -4.57 8.34 15.69
C HIS A 305 -5.84 8.32 14.81
N ALA A 306 -5.70 7.90 13.55
CA ALA A 306 -6.81 7.81 12.61
C ALA A 306 -7.71 6.61 12.91
N THR A 307 -7.15 5.44 13.19
CA THR A 307 -7.90 4.17 13.32
C THR A 307 -8.22 3.78 14.76
N GLY A 308 -7.47 4.29 15.74
CA GLY A 308 -7.57 3.86 17.13
C GLY A 308 -7.07 2.43 17.40
N VAL A 309 -6.43 1.79 16.42
CA VAL A 309 -5.92 0.42 16.57
C VAL A 309 -4.84 0.37 17.66
N ASP A 310 -4.84 -0.69 18.46
CA ASP A 310 -3.74 -0.95 19.39
C ASP A 310 -2.49 -1.41 18.61
N PRO A 311 -1.32 -0.79 18.82
CA PRO A 311 -0.12 -1.11 18.06
C PRO A 311 0.39 -2.53 18.31
N VAL A 312 0.21 -3.09 19.52
CA VAL A 312 0.66 -4.45 19.83
C VAL A 312 -0.24 -5.47 19.13
N ALA A 313 -1.56 -5.29 19.16
CA ALA A 313 -2.51 -6.13 18.44
C ALA A 313 -2.24 -6.11 16.93
N ARG A 314 -2.00 -4.92 16.36
CA ARG A 314 -1.62 -4.74 14.96
C ARG A 314 -0.33 -5.48 14.62
N TYR A 315 0.75 -5.27 15.39
CA TYR A 315 2.02 -5.95 15.12
C TYR A 315 1.91 -7.47 15.29
N ARG A 316 1.18 -7.99 16.29
CA ARG A 316 0.93 -9.44 16.39
C ARG A 316 0.17 -9.99 15.20
N ALA A 317 -0.77 -9.23 14.63
CA ALA A 317 -1.48 -9.63 13.41
C ALA A 317 -0.54 -9.65 12.19
N LEU A 318 0.34 -8.64 12.07
CA LEU A 318 1.35 -8.57 11.02
C LEU A 318 2.39 -9.67 11.12
N ALA A 319 2.92 -9.97 12.32
CA ALA A 319 3.88 -11.05 12.54
C ALA A 319 3.33 -12.39 12.01
N ARG A 320 2.13 -12.78 12.47
CA ARG A 320 1.45 -13.99 11.99
C ARG A 320 1.24 -14.00 10.48
N TRP A 321 0.85 -12.86 9.92
CA TRP A 321 0.63 -12.74 8.47
C TRP A 321 1.95 -12.88 7.69
N TYR A 322 3.01 -12.22 8.13
CA TYR A 322 4.31 -12.28 7.48
C TYR A 322 4.93 -13.68 7.57
N GLU A 323 4.79 -14.36 8.71
CA GLU A 323 5.18 -15.77 8.87
C GLU A 323 4.40 -16.69 7.91
N GLU A 324 3.07 -16.55 7.83
CA GLU A 324 2.21 -17.37 6.97
C GLU A 324 2.61 -17.27 5.49
N PHE A 325 3.03 -16.09 5.03
CA PHE A 325 3.42 -15.82 3.64
C PHE A 325 4.93 -15.81 3.39
N GLY A 326 5.74 -16.26 4.34
CA GLY A 326 7.19 -16.39 4.18
C GLY A 326 7.94 -15.06 4.03
N LEU A 327 7.39 -13.95 4.52
CA LEU A 327 8.03 -12.64 4.54
C LEU A 327 8.99 -12.54 5.74
N VAL A 328 10.06 -13.35 5.71
CA VAL A 328 10.97 -13.59 6.84
C VAL A 328 11.54 -12.29 7.42
N ASP A 329 12.06 -11.40 6.57
CA ASP A 329 12.66 -10.14 7.03
C ASP A 329 11.62 -9.21 7.69
N GLU A 330 10.40 -9.18 7.15
CA GLU A 330 9.32 -8.35 7.68
C GLU A 330 8.76 -8.92 8.99
N ALA A 331 8.65 -10.26 9.10
CA ALA A 331 8.28 -10.95 10.34
C ALA A 331 9.31 -10.65 11.44
N ALA A 332 10.61 -10.85 11.15
CA ALA A 332 11.68 -10.59 12.09
C ALA A 332 11.73 -9.12 12.55
N TRP A 333 11.48 -8.17 11.64
CA TRP A 333 11.38 -6.76 11.99
C TRP A 333 10.21 -6.49 12.95
N VAL A 334 9.02 -7.04 12.66
CA VAL A 334 7.84 -6.89 13.51
C VAL A 334 8.03 -7.54 14.88
N ASP A 335 8.66 -8.70 14.96
CA ASP A 335 8.95 -9.38 16.24
C ASP A 335 9.93 -8.58 17.10
N GLY A 336 10.96 -8.00 16.48
CA GLY A 336 11.86 -7.06 17.15
C GLY A 336 11.11 -5.85 17.71
N ARG A 337 10.15 -5.29 16.96
CA ARG A 337 9.27 -4.21 17.45
C ARG A 337 8.39 -4.68 18.60
N LEU A 338 7.76 -5.85 18.49
CA LEU A 338 6.93 -6.42 19.55
C LEU A 338 7.74 -6.57 20.84
N ALA A 339 8.92 -7.18 20.77
CA ALA A 339 9.79 -7.37 21.92
C ALA A 339 10.19 -6.04 22.57
N ALA A 340 10.54 -5.02 21.77
CA ALA A 340 10.85 -3.69 22.27
C ALA A 340 9.63 -3.01 22.93
N ILE A 341 8.41 -3.25 22.42
CA ILE A 341 7.18 -2.62 22.93
C ILE A 341 6.64 -3.33 24.17
N THR A 342 6.62 -4.65 24.21
CA THR A 342 6.00 -5.44 25.28
C THR A 342 7.01 -5.89 26.34
N GLY A 343 8.29 -5.99 26.00
CA GLY A 343 9.31 -6.65 26.83
C GLY A 343 9.23 -8.18 26.80
N GLU A 344 8.38 -8.75 25.95
CA GLU A 344 8.27 -10.21 25.73
C GLU A 344 9.34 -10.65 24.72
N LEU A 345 9.89 -11.85 24.87
CA LEU A 345 10.76 -12.42 23.82
C LEU A 345 9.90 -12.89 22.64
N PRO A 346 10.43 -12.87 21.39
CA PRO A 346 9.77 -13.46 20.23
C PRO A 346 9.38 -14.92 20.51
N SER A 347 8.19 -15.33 20.08
CA SER A 347 7.63 -16.67 20.32
C SER A 347 8.26 -17.76 19.46
#